data_AF-A0A7H8PZH1-F1
#
_entry.id   AF-A0A7H8PZH1-F1
#
_cell.length_a   1.000
_cell.length_b   1.000
_cell.length_c   1.000
_cell.angle_alpha   90.00
_cell.angle_beta   90.00
_cell.angle_gamma   90.00
#
_symmetry.space_group_name_H-M   'P 1'
#
loop_
_entity.id
_entity.type
_entity.pdbx_description
1 polymer ?
#
loop_
_entity_poly.entity_id
_entity_poly.type
_entity_poly.pdbx_seq_one_letter_code
_entity_poly.pdbx_strand_id
1 'polypeptide(L)'
;MTESNQPKGVKHWAKATLLFLGQSLLLCIGLASLVYTFVDFFEGNFTFSELSLLEIVFSLLLLSLISRHLTASKAAQLKWTSVIYRPLRNIGWVNLALLCLAIFFLLKGAEIDELNQFMAKNSNRMQWLDLIVLQLCFYWAAPKLPAKQTVTESSSTEGLAQ
;
A
#
# COMPACT_ATOMS: atom_id res chain seq x y z
N MET A 1 -38.45 15.21 33.59
CA MET A 1 -37.12 14.59 33.76
C MET A 1 -37.17 13.19 33.20
N THR A 2 -36.64 12.98 32.00
CA THR A 2 -36.28 11.67 31.47
C THR A 2 -35.14 11.93 30.49
N GLU A 3 -33.94 12.10 31.02
CA GLU A 3 -32.74 12.06 30.21
C GLU A 3 -32.67 10.66 29.58
N SER A 4 -32.84 10.62 28.26
CA SER A 4 -32.62 9.44 27.45
C SER A 4 -31.14 9.06 27.54
N ASN A 5 -30.84 8.11 28.43
CA ASN A 5 -29.56 7.43 28.51
C ASN A 5 -29.36 6.55 27.26
N GLN A 6 -29.07 7.17 26.12
CA GLN A 6 -28.52 6.44 24.98
C GLN A 6 -27.11 5.94 25.35
N PRO A 7 -26.82 4.63 25.18
CA PRO A 7 -25.54 4.07 25.58
C PRO A 7 -24.44 4.60 24.65
N LYS A 8 -23.60 5.50 25.16
CA LYS A 8 -22.37 6.00 24.51
C LYS A 8 -21.46 4.85 24.02
N GLY A 9 -21.59 3.65 24.60
CA GLY A 9 -20.87 2.43 24.21
C GLY A 9 -21.23 1.91 22.80
N VAL A 10 -22.51 1.85 22.41
CA VAL A 10 -22.93 1.18 21.16
C VAL A 10 -22.37 1.88 19.92
N LYS A 11 -22.34 3.22 19.93
CA LYS A 11 -21.76 4.02 18.84
C LYS A 11 -20.24 3.83 18.73
N HIS A 12 -19.55 3.52 19.83
CA HIS A 12 -18.11 3.26 19.83
C HIS A 12 -17.78 1.87 19.26
N TRP A 13 -18.55 0.85 19.64
CA TRP A 13 -18.42 -0.50 19.09
C TRP A 13 -18.71 -0.53 17.60
N ALA A 14 -19.80 0.10 17.15
CA ALA A 14 -20.14 0.18 15.73
C ALA A 14 -19.04 0.85 14.89
N LYS A 15 -18.44 1.94 15.39
CA LYS A 15 -17.32 2.63 14.72
C LYS A 15 -16.07 1.74 14.66
N ALA A 16 -15.72 1.07 15.74
CA ALA A 16 -14.56 0.17 15.79
C ALA A 16 -14.72 -1.01 14.82
N THR A 17 -15.91 -1.62 14.79
CA THR A 17 -16.24 -2.71 13.86
C THR A 17 -16.19 -2.24 12.41
N LEU A 18 -16.74 -1.06 12.11
CA LEU A 18 -16.71 -0.50 10.75
C LEU A 18 -15.28 -0.21 10.29
N LEU A 19 -14.45 0.36 11.17
CA LEU A 19 -13.03 0.61 10.87
C LEU A 19 -12.27 -0.70 10.65
N PHE A 20 -12.50 -1.71 11.49
CA PHE A 20 -11.87 -3.02 11.33
C PHE A 20 -12.29 -3.71 10.02
N LEU A 21 -13.58 -3.65 9.69
CA LEU A 21 -14.11 -4.22 8.45
C LEU A 21 -13.53 -3.51 7.22
N GLY A 22 -13.47 -2.18 7.23
CA GLY A 22 -12.86 -1.41 6.15
C GLY A 22 -11.37 -1.69 5.98
N GLN A 23 -10.63 -1.79 7.09
CA GLN A 23 -9.20 -2.15 7.05
C GLN A 23 -8.97 -3.56 6.51
N SER A 24 -9.82 -4.51 6.89
CA SER A 24 -9.75 -5.89 6.42
C SER A 24 -10.09 -5.99 4.94
N LEU A 25 -11.13 -5.29 4.49
CA LEU A 25 -11.52 -5.24 3.07
C LEU A 25 -10.40 -4.65 2.21
N LEU A 26 -9.80 -3.53 2.63
CA LEU A 26 -8.66 -2.92 1.93
C LEU A 26 -7.47 -3.87 1.85
N LEU A 27 -7.21 -4.66 2.90
CA LEU A 27 -6.15 -5.65 2.90
C LEU A 27 -6.46 -6.79 1.92
N CYS A 28 -7.70 -7.29 1.88
CA CYS A 28 -8.11 -8.32 0.93
C CYS A 28 -7.99 -7.84 -0.51
N ILE A 29 -8.46 -6.62 -0.82
CA ILE A 29 -8.33 -6.01 -2.15
C ILE A 29 -6.85 -5.84 -2.51
N GLY A 30 -6.04 -5.31 -1.59
CA GLY A 30 -4.62 -5.10 -1.82
C GLY A 30 -3.86 -6.40 -2.06
N LEU A 31 -4.18 -7.45 -1.30
CA LEU A 31 -3.57 -8.77 -1.47
C LEU A 31 -4.00 -9.44 -2.78
N ALA A 32 -5.29 -9.39 -3.11
CA ALA A 32 -5.81 -9.94 -4.36
C ALA A 32 -5.16 -9.26 -5.58
N SER A 33 -5.06 -7.93 -5.55
CA SER A 33 -4.36 -7.17 -6.60
C SER A 33 -2.89 -7.54 -6.70
N LEU A 34 -2.19 -7.65 -5.56
CA LEU A 34 -0.79 -8.09 -5.56
C LEU A 34 -0.63 -9.46 -6.22
N VAL A 35 -1.45 -10.44 -5.82
CA VAL A 35 -1.42 -11.80 -6.38
C VAL A 35 -1.73 -11.76 -7.86
N TYR A 36 -2.76 -11.03 -8.28
CA TYR A 36 -3.13 -10.92 -9.69
C TYR A 36 -1.99 -10.31 -10.53
N THR A 37 -1.37 -9.21 -10.06
CA THR A 37 -0.23 -8.61 -10.75
C THR A 37 0.94 -9.57 -10.88
N PHE A 38 1.23 -10.39 -9.86
CA PHE A 38 2.29 -11.40 -9.96
C PHE A 38 1.91 -12.56 -10.88
N VAL A 39 0.68 -13.05 -10.82
CA VAL A 39 0.19 -14.12 -11.70
C VAL A 39 0.25 -13.67 -13.15
N ASP A 40 -0.28 -12.50 -13.47
CA ASP A 40 -0.26 -11.92 -14.83
C ASP A 40 1.17 -11.65 -15.34
N PHE A 41 2.07 -11.26 -14.43
CA PHE A 41 3.50 -11.10 -14.73
C PHE A 41 4.22 -12.42 -15.06
N PHE A 42 3.76 -13.56 -14.52
CA PHE A 42 4.42 -14.87 -14.68
C PHE A 42 3.67 -15.85 -15.61
N GLU A 43 2.36 -15.69 -15.81
CA GLU A 43 1.55 -16.57 -16.67
C GLU A 43 1.91 -16.46 -18.15
N GLY A 44 2.63 -15.41 -18.57
CA GLY A 44 3.16 -15.30 -19.93
C GLY A 44 4.51 -15.97 -20.16
N ASN A 45 5.36 -16.11 -19.13
CA ASN A 45 6.77 -16.44 -19.27
C ASN A 45 7.27 -17.20 -18.04
N PHE A 46 7.16 -18.54 -18.05
CA PHE A 46 7.67 -19.38 -16.95
C PHE A 46 9.20 -19.49 -16.94
N THR A 47 9.86 -18.97 -17.97
CA THR A 47 11.31 -19.01 -18.13
C THR A 47 11.90 -17.62 -17.90
N PHE A 48 12.86 -17.47 -16.97
CA PHE A 48 13.58 -16.20 -16.73
C PHE A 48 14.20 -15.60 -18.01
N SER A 49 14.46 -16.43 -19.02
CA SER A 49 14.96 -16.03 -20.34
C SER A 49 13.92 -15.30 -21.21
N GLU A 50 12.63 -15.39 -20.89
CA GLU A 50 11.53 -14.81 -21.66
C GLU A 50 10.99 -13.52 -21.01
N LEU A 51 11.44 -13.20 -19.79
CA LEU A 51 11.19 -11.90 -19.20
C LEU A 51 11.87 -10.81 -20.04
N SER A 52 11.10 -9.80 -20.41
CA SER A 52 11.66 -8.61 -21.04
C SER A 52 12.66 -7.93 -20.11
N LEU A 53 13.67 -7.28 -20.69
CA LEU A 53 14.67 -6.53 -19.92
C LEU A 53 14.01 -5.53 -18.95
N LEU A 54 12.88 -4.94 -19.37
CA LEU A 54 12.17 -3.95 -18.58
C LEU A 54 11.47 -4.62 -17.38
N GLU A 55 10.83 -5.78 -17.55
CA GLU A 55 10.25 -6.57 -16.44
C GLU A 55 11.30 -6.94 -15.39
N ILE A 56 12.50 -7.32 -15.84
CA ILE A 56 13.64 -7.60 -14.95
C ILE A 56 14.03 -6.35 -14.16
N VAL A 57 14.16 -5.19 -14.82
CA VAL A 57 14.48 -3.92 -14.16
C VAL A 57 13.41 -3.55 -13.12
N PHE A 58 12.12 -3.68 -13.46
CA PHE A 58 11.02 -3.41 -12.53
C PHE A 58 11.02 -4.37 -11.34
N SER A 59 11.35 -5.64 -11.55
CA SER A 59 11.48 -6.64 -10.49
C SER A 59 12.62 -6.33 -9.53
N LEU A 60 13.80 -5.98 -10.06
CA LEU A 60 14.96 -5.60 -9.24
C LEU A 60 14.69 -4.33 -8.42
N LEU A 61 14.03 -3.34 -9.03
CA LEU A 61 13.60 -2.13 -8.32
C LEU A 61 12.59 -2.46 -7.21
N LEU A 62 11.61 -3.33 -7.47
CA LEU A 62 10.65 -3.76 -6.46
C LEU A 62 11.34 -4.48 -5.29
N LEU A 63 12.26 -5.41 -5.57
CA LEU A 63 13.05 -6.10 -4.55
C LEU A 63 13.88 -5.13 -3.71
N SER A 64 14.50 -4.13 -4.35
CA SER A 64 15.22 -3.05 -3.66
C SER A 64 14.31 -2.25 -2.73
N LEU A 65 13.10 -1.90 -3.17
CA LEU A 65 12.12 -1.18 -2.36
C LEU A 65 11.57 -2.02 -1.21
N ILE A 66 11.33 -3.32 -1.42
CA ILE A 66 10.97 -4.26 -0.36
C ILE A 66 12.09 -4.31 0.69
N SER A 67 13.33 -4.50 0.26
CA SER A 67 14.49 -4.52 1.16
C SER A 67 14.63 -3.22 1.97
N ARG A 68 14.44 -2.07 1.32
CA ARG A 68 14.43 -0.77 1.98
C ARG A 68 13.31 -0.67 3.01
N HIS A 69 12.09 -1.08 2.65
CA HIS A 69 10.93 -1.08 3.54
C HIS A 69 11.15 -1.98 4.76
N LEU A 70 11.69 -3.17 4.56
CA LEU A 70 12.01 -4.11 5.65
C LEU A 70 13.08 -3.54 6.59
N THR A 71 14.16 -2.97 6.03
CA THR A 71 15.22 -2.33 6.81
C THR A 71 14.71 -1.15 7.63
N ALA A 72 13.95 -0.25 7.01
CA ALA A 72 13.37 0.90 7.69
C ALA A 72 12.34 0.48 8.76
N SER A 73 11.55 -0.55 8.48
CA SER A 73 10.58 -1.11 9.43
C SER A 73 11.24 -1.77 10.63
N LYS A 74 12.36 -2.47 10.42
CA LYS A 74 13.17 -3.05 11.49
C LYS A 74 13.79 -1.95 12.36
N ALA A 75 14.34 -0.90 11.75
CA ALA A 75 14.88 0.26 12.47
C ALA A 75 13.81 0.99 13.31
N ALA A 76 12.58 1.06 12.81
CA ALA A 76 11.43 1.65 13.51
C ALA A 76 10.71 0.68 14.47
N GLN A 77 11.25 -0.54 14.69
CA GLN A 77 10.67 -1.58 15.56
C GLN A 77 9.18 -1.87 15.31
N LEU A 78 8.76 -1.86 14.04
CA LEU A 78 7.37 -2.14 13.68
C LEU A 78 7.05 -3.63 13.84
N LYS A 79 5.84 -3.93 14.35
CA LYS A 79 5.29 -5.30 14.36
C LYS A 79 5.15 -5.81 12.93
N TRP A 80 5.47 -7.08 12.68
CA TRP A 80 5.42 -7.71 11.35
C TRP A 80 4.07 -7.53 10.64
N THR A 81 2.97 -7.60 11.39
CA THR A 81 1.62 -7.33 10.87
C THR A 81 1.49 -5.92 10.29
N SER A 82 2.07 -4.90 10.94
CA SER A 82 2.12 -3.54 10.40
C SER A 82 3.06 -3.40 9.21
N VAL A 83 4.13 -4.21 9.15
CA VAL A 83 5.09 -4.19 8.03
C VAL A 83 4.41 -4.63 6.75
N ILE A 84 3.60 -5.70 6.80
CA ILE A 84 2.82 -6.19 5.66
C ILE A 84 1.61 -5.30 5.38
N TYR A 85 0.92 -4.85 6.43
CA TYR A 85 -0.33 -4.09 6.27
C TYR A 85 -0.15 -2.78 5.51
N ARG A 86 0.93 -2.03 5.75
CA ARG A 86 1.15 -0.71 5.15
C ARG A 86 1.19 -0.73 3.60
N PRO A 87 2.02 -1.55 2.93
CA PRO A 87 2.02 -1.61 1.48
C PRO A 87 0.71 -2.15 0.93
N LEU A 88 0.14 -3.21 1.52
CA LEU A 88 -1.14 -3.78 1.07
C LEU A 88 -2.30 -2.77 1.18
N ARG A 89 -2.34 -1.98 2.25
CA ARG A 89 -3.32 -0.92 2.42
C ARG A 89 -3.20 0.14 1.32
N ASN A 90 -1.97 0.55 0.97
CA ASN A 90 -1.75 1.53 -0.09
C ASN A 90 -2.26 0.98 -1.45
N ILE A 91 -1.94 -0.28 -1.77
CA ILE A 91 -2.44 -0.98 -2.97
C ILE A 91 -3.98 -1.05 -2.94
N GLY A 92 -4.56 -1.42 -1.80
CA GLY A 92 -6.01 -1.48 -1.63
C GLY A 92 -6.71 -0.14 -1.87
N TRP A 93 -6.14 0.97 -1.40
CA TRP A 93 -6.67 2.31 -1.65
C TRP A 93 -6.62 2.72 -3.13
N VAL A 94 -5.52 2.41 -3.82
CA VAL A 94 -5.40 2.71 -5.25
C VAL A 94 -6.44 1.92 -6.06
N ASN A 95 -6.57 0.62 -5.78
CA ASN A 95 -7.57 -0.22 -6.45
C ASN A 95 -9.00 0.21 -6.14
N LEU A 96 -9.28 0.63 -4.90
CA LEU A 96 -10.59 1.17 -4.55
C LEU A 96 -10.88 2.46 -5.32
N ALA A 97 -9.89 3.35 -5.48
CA ALA A 97 -10.06 4.57 -6.27
C ALA A 97 -10.31 4.24 -7.76
N LEU A 98 -9.61 3.27 -8.32
CA LEU A 98 -9.84 2.78 -9.69
C LEU A 98 -11.24 2.18 -9.85
N LEU A 99 -11.71 1.40 -8.88
CA LEU A 99 -13.06 0.85 -8.88
C LEU A 99 -14.11 1.97 -8.84
N CYS A 100 -13.93 2.97 -7.97
CA CYS A 100 -14.83 4.13 -7.91
C CYS A 100 -14.84 4.90 -9.23
N LEU A 101 -13.69 5.06 -9.88
CA LEU A 101 -13.58 5.72 -11.17
C LEU A 101 -14.30 4.92 -12.28
N ALA A 102 -14.13 3.59 -12.31
CA ALA A 102 -14.82 2.72 -13.25
C ALA A 102 -16.35 2.81 -13.08
N ILE A 103 -16.84 2.73 -11.84
CA ILE A 103 -18.27 2.89 -11.52
C ILE A 103 -18.77 4.26 -11.98
N PHE A 104 -18.00 5.33 -11.77
CA PHE A 104 -18.35 6.67 -12.23
C PHE A 104 -18.53 6.74 -13.75
N PHE A 105 -17.63 6.14 -14.53
CA PHE A 105 -17.77 6.10 -15.99
C PHE A 105 -18.99 5.30 -16.45
N LEU A 106 -19.28 4.16 -15.81
CA LEU A 106 -20.47 3.37 -16.11
C LEU A 106 -21.75 4.16 -15.83
N LEU A 107 -21.81 4.90 -14.72
CA LEU A 107 -22.95 5.77 -14.40
C LEU A 107 -23.12 6.93 -15.39
N LYS A 108 -22.07 7.31 -16.12
CA LYS A 108 -22.10 8.32 -17.18
C LYS A 108 -22.47 7.76 -18.55
N GLY A 109 -22.82 6.48 -18.63
CA GLY A 109 -23.25 5.83 -19.86
C GLY A 109 -22.10 5.33 -20.72
N ALA A 110 -20.89 5.18 -20.16
CA ALA A 110 -19.83 4.46 -20.86
C ALA A 110 -20.24 2.99 -21.03
N GLU A 111 -20.10 2.46 -22.24
CA GLU A 111 -20.36 1.06 -22.50
C GLU A 111 -19.23 0.20 -21.93
N ILE A 112 -19.59 -0.90 -21.26
CA ILE A 112 -18.62 -1.85 -20.68
C ILE A 112 -17.70 -2.40 -21.79
N ASP A 113 -18.23 -2.63 -22.98
CA ASP A 113 -17.49 -3.20 -24.09
C ASP A 113 -16.43 -2.24 -24.64
N GLU A 114 -16.70 -0.93 -24.69
CA GLU A 114 -15.71 0.08 -25.07
C GLU A 114 -14.55 0.15 -24.06
N LEU A 115 -14.89 0.09 -22.76
CA LEU A 115 -13.88 0.08 -21.69
C LEU A 115 -13.02 -1.18 -21.77
N ASN A 116 -13.63 -2.34 -21.98
CA ASN A 116 -12.92 -3.61 -22.12
C ASN A 116 -12.02 -3.64 -23.35
N GLN A 117 -12.50 -3.14 -24.49
CA GLN A 117 -11.69 -3.03 -25.71
C GLN A 117 -10.51 -2.06 -25.52
N PHE A 118 -10.72 -0.94 -24.83
CA PHE A 118 -9.65 -0.01 -24.50
C PHE A 118 -8.58 -0.66 -23.61
N MET A 119 -9.00 -1.38 -22.57
CA MET A 119 -8.10 -2.08 -21.65
C MET A 119 -7.31 -3.17 -22.37
N ALA A 120 -7.97 -3.99 -23.19
CA ALA A 120 -7.33 -5.04 -23.97
C ALA A 120 -6.31 -4.48 -24.97
N LYS A 121 -6.64 -3.37 -25.66
CA LYS A 121 -5.74 -2.71 -26.61
C LYS A 121 -4.50 -2.11 -25.94
N ASN A 122 -4.60 -1.75 -24.66
CA ASN A 122 -3.53 -1.13 -23.89
C ASN A 122 -2.96 -2.05 -22.80
N SER A 123 -3.18 -3.37 -22.88
CA SER A 123 -2.83 -4.34 -21.83
C SER A 123 -1.40 -4.18 -21.32
N ASN A 124 -0.41 -4.14 -22.22
CA ASN A 124 0.99 -3.96 -21.86
C ASN A 124 1.21 -2.63 -21.10
N ARG A 125 0.57 -1.54 -21.53
CA ARG A 125 0.70 -0.22 -20.87
C ARG A 125 0.07 -0.24 -19.47
N MET A 126 -1.05 -0.93 -19.32
CA MET A 126 -1.70 -1.11 -18.02
C MET A 126 -0.83 -1.94 -17.08
N GLN A 127 -0.23 -3.04 -17.57
CA GLN A 127 0.72 -3.86 -16.82
C GLN A 127 1.91 -3.02 -16.30
N TRP A 128 2.50 -2.16 -17.14
CA TRP A 128 3.58 -1.26 -16.71
C TRP A 128 3.11 -0.26 -15.65
N LEU A 129 1.91 0.30 -15.82
CA LEU A 129 1.33 1.23 -14.86
C LEU A 129 1.11 0.55 -13.51
N ASP A 130 0.64 -0.70 -13.51
CA ASP A 130 0.44 -1.49 -12.31
C ASP A 130 1.77 -1.74 -11.57
N LEU A 131 2.85 -2.05 -12.31
CA LEU A 131 4.19 -2.20 -11.72
C LEU A 131 4.72 -0.89 -11.11
N ILE A 132 4.52 0.24 -11.78
CA ILE A 132 4.89 1.57 -11.25
C ILE A 132 4.10 1.87 -9.97
N VAL A 133 2.78 1.68 -10.00
CA VAL A 133 1.89 1.89 -8.85
C VAL A 133 2.30 1.00 -7.69
N LEU A 134 2.63 -0.26 -7.95
CA LEU A 134 3.10 -1.21 -6.94
C LEU A 134 4.39 -0.74 -6.27
N GLN A 135 5.37 -0.30 -7.06
CA GLN A 135 6.61 0.26 -6.54
C GLN A 135 6.37 1.51 -5.68
N LEU A 136 5.50 2.43 -6.13
CA LEU A 136 5.13 3.62 -5.35
C LEU A 136 4.46 3.25 -4.03
N CYS A 137 3.60 2.24 -4.01
CA CYS A 137 2.95 1.75 -2.79
C CYS A 137 3.96 1.25 -1.76
N PHE A 138 4.97 0.48 -2.18
CA PHE A 138 6.08 0.07 -1.32
C PHE A 138 6.97 1.23 -0.90
N TYR A 139 7.26 2.15 -1.82
CA TYR A 139 8.08 3.32 -1.54
C TYR A 139 7.46 4.17 -0.42
N TRP A 140 6.16 4.48 -0.51
CA TRP A 140 5.44 5.30 0.47
C TRP A 140 5.07 4.54 1.75
N ALA A 141 5.02 3.20 1.72
CA ALA A 141 4.78 2.40 2.92
C ALA A 141 5.97 2.42 3.90
N ALA A 142 7.18 2.64 3.38
CA ALA A 142 8.40 2.66 4.18
C ALA A 142 8.35 3.78 5.24
N PRO A 143 8.59 3.47 6.53
CA PRO A 143 8.64 4.50 7.55
C PRO A 143 9.80 5.45 7.26
N LYS A 144 9.55 6.75 7.38
CA LYS A 144 10.60 7.76 7.36
C LYS A 144 11.40 7.60 8.65
N LEU A 145 12.69 7.28 8.54
CA LEU A 145 13.58 7.27 9.69
C LEU A 145 13.53 8.67 10.33
N PRO A 146 13.30 8.80 11.65
CA PRO A 146 13.52 10.08 12.28
C PRO A 146 15.00 10.42 12.06
N ALA A 147 15.27 11.58 11.47
CA ALA A 147 16.62 12.15 11.49
C ALA A 147 17.05 12.10 12.96
N LYS A 148 18.13 11.37 13.26
CA LYS A 148 18.73 11.31 14.60
C LYS A 148 18.64 12.71 15.20
N GLN A 149 17.93 12.86 16.31
CA GLN A 149 18.19 13.99 17.20
C GLN A 149 19.67 13.86 17.54
N THR A 150 20.48 14.72 16.91
CA THR A 150 21.85 14.96 17.33
C THR A 150 21.77 15.38 18.78
N VAL A 151 22.14 14.43 19.62
CA VAL A 151 22.43 14.59 21.04
C VAL A 151 23.21 15.89 21.19
N THR A 152 22.56 16.94 21.69
CA THR A 152 23.26 18.08 22.25
C THR A 152 23.61 17.66 23.67
N GLU A 153 24.60 16.78 23.80
CA GLU A 153 25.40 16.72 25.03
C GLU A 153 26.31 17.94 24.98
N SER A 154 25.77 19.11 25.35
CA SER A 154 26.63 20.15 25.91
C SER A 154 26.99 19.67 27.31
N SER A 155 28.15 19.02 27.39
CA SER A 155 28.86 18.80 28.64
C SER A 155 29.02 20.14 29.37
N SER A 156 28.33 20.29 30.50
CA SER A 156 28.69 21.27 31.53
C SER A 156 28.83 20.54 32.85
N THR A 157 29.82 19.64 32.90
CA THR A 157 30.50 19.24 34.13
C THR A 157 31.84 19.97 34.17
N GLU A 158 31.79 21.28 34.42
CA GLU A 158 32.88 22.02 35.04
C GLU A 158 32.26 22.88 36.13
N GLY A 159 32.51 22.50 37.39
CA GLY A 159 31.93 23.12 38.56
C GLY A 159 32.04 22.26 39.82
N LEU A 160 33.15 21.55 39.98
CA LEU A 160 33.60 21.02 41.27
C LEU A 160 34.90 21.76 41.62
N ALA A 161 34.97 22.25 42.85
CA ALA A 161 36.07 22.99 43.49
C ALA A 161 36.14 24.50 43.21
N GLN A 162 35.48 25.29 44.06
CA GLN A 162 36.13 26.15 45.07
C GLN A 162 35.11 26.63 46.10
#